data_AF-A0A850A761-F1
#
_entry.id   AF-A0A850A761-F1
#
_cell.length_a   1.000
_cell.length_b   1.000
_cell.length_c   1.000
_cell.angle_alpha   90.00
_cell.angle_beta   90.00
_cell.angle_gamma   90.00
#
_symmetry.space_group_name_H-M   'P 1'
#
loop_
_entity.id
_entity.type
_entity.pdbx_description
1 polymer ?
#
loop_
_entity_poly.entity_id
_entity_poly.type
_entity_poly.pdbx_seq_one_letter_code
_entity_poly.pdbx_strand_id
1 'polypeptide(L)'
;NARGESKRYQAAQGGAALHLPLAVLVDEGSASAAEIVAGALADRGRAILVGRATFGKGSIQRVHRLADNSALHITFARWYTPSGRQIDGQGLPPAILVPSDAPGDDPILAAALAHLRASIPLP
;
A
#
# COMPACT_ATOMS: atom_id res chain seq x y z
N ASN A 1 18.11 -4.23 -5.68
CA ASN A 1 18.27 -3.15 -6.69
C ASN A 1 18.94 -3.78 -7.93
N ALA A 2 19.29 -3.00 -8.96
CA ALA A 2 19.97 -3.51 -10.16
C ALA A 2 21.33 -4.21 -9.90
N ARG A 3 21.93 -4.04 -8.71
CA ARG A 3 23.16 -4.73 -8.26
C ARG A 3 22.88 -5.95 -7.39
N GLY A 4 21.61 -6.37 -7.26
CA GLY A 4 21.21 -7.46 -6.37
C GLY A 4 21.15 -7.09 -4.88
N GLU A 5 21.43 -5.83 -4.52
CA GLU A 5 21.47 -5.39 -3.11
C GLU A 5 20.06 -5.02 -2.61
N SER A 6 19.76 -5.36 -1.36
CA SER A 6 18.53 -4.97 -0.68
C SER A 6 18.81 -3.89 0.37
N LYS A 7 18.03 -2.81 0.34
CA LYS A 7 18.07 -1.76 1.37
C LYS A 7 16.78 -1.79 2.17
N ARG A 8 16.90 -1.94 3.50
CA ARG A 8 15.77 -1.91 4.43
C ARG A 8 15.53 -0.50 4.94
N TYR A 9 14.26 -0.13 5.01
CA TYR A 9 13.80 1.14 5.57
C TYR A 9 12.95 0.84 6.82
N GLN A 10 13.14 1.63 7.88
CA GLN A 10 12.41 1.49 9.14
C GLN A 10 11.86 2.85 9.56
N ALA A 11 10.63 2.86 10.10
CA ALA A 11 10.05 4.08 10.67
C ALA A 11 10.69 4.40 12.02
N ALA A 12 10.70 5.69 12.40
CA ALA A 12 11.08 6.12 13.74
C ALA A 12 10.04 5.64 14.77
N GLN A 13 10.48 5.46 16.03
CA GLN A 13 9.59 5.15 17.14
C GLN A 13 8.89 6.40 17.70
N GLY A 14 7.89 6.21 18.57
CA GLY A 14 7.23 7.30 19.29
C GLY A 14 6.01 7.91 18.59
N GLY A 15 5.30 7.14 17.75
CA GLY A 15 4.08 7.61 17.10
C GLY A 15 2.92 7.85 18.08
N ALA A 16 2.00 8.77 17.73
CA ALA A 16 0.88 9.15 18.60
C ALA A 16 -0.32 8.17 18.58
N ALA A 17 -0.44 7.35 17.52
CA ALA A 17 -1.61 6.50 17.27
C ALA A 17 -1.24 5.03 17.09
N LEU A 18 -0.33 4.52 17.91
CA LEU A 18 0.21 3.16 17.74
C LEU A 18 -0.84 2.06 18.01
N HIS A 19 -1.86 2.34 18.82
CA HIS A 19 -2.83 1.35 19.29
C HIS A 19 -4.28 1.60 18.85
N LEU A 20 -4.57 2.70 18.14
CA LEU A 20 -5.92 2.97 17.67
C LEU A 20 -6.34 1.98 16.56
N PRO A 21 -7.59 1.50 16.50
CA PRO A 21 -8.05 0.71 15.36
C PRO A 21 -7.80 1.44 14.04
N LEU A 22 -7.28 0.73 13.03
CA LEU A 22 -6.88 1.33 11.75
C LEU A 22 -7.27 0.43 10.59
N ALA A 23 -8.01 1.00 9.63
CA ALA A 23 -8.25 0.41 8.31
C ALA A 23 -7.67 1.34 7.24
N VAL A 24 -7.15 0.76 6.16
CA VAL A 24 -6.65 1.50 5.00
C VAL A 24 -7.53 1.13 3.81
N LEU A 25 -8.14 2.15 3.21
CA LEU A 25 -8.99 2.01 2.05
C LEU A 25 -8.11 2.04 0.80
N VAL A 26 -8.29 1.08 -0.09
CA VAL A 26 -7.46 0.89 -1.28
C VAL A 26 -8.29 0.51 -2.50
N ASP A 27 -7.77 0.87 -3.67
CA ASP A 27 -8.34 0.58 -4.98
C ASP A 27 -7.26 0.54 -6.07
N GLU A 28 -7.66 0.32 -7.32
CA GLU A 28 -6.76 0.33 -8.49
C GLU A 28 -6.07 1.67 -8.74
N GLY A 29 -6.53 2.77 -8.14
CA GLY A 29 -5.86 4.08 -8.19
C GLY A 29 -4.73 4.21 -7.17
N SER A 30 -4.73 3.37 -6.15
CA SER A 30 -3.71 3.34 -5.10
C SER A 30 -2.40 2.78 -5.66
N ALA A 31 -1.38 3.64 -5.81
CA ALA A 31 -0.13 3.29 -6.49
C ALA A 31 1.12 3.84 -5.78
N SER A 32 2.29 3.27 -6.05
CA SER A 32 3.58 3.81 -5.64
C SER A 32 3.71 3.90 -4.10
N ALA A 33 4.02 5.07 -3.55
CA ALA A 33 4.20 5.26 -2.11
C ALA A 33 2.98 4.81 -1.27
N ALA A 34 1.75 4.94 -1.81
CA ALA A 34 0.56 4.45 -1.13
C ALA A 34 0.60 2.94 -0.89
N GLU A 35 1.11 2.17 -1.85
CA GLU A 35 1.25 0.71 -1.74
C GLU A 35 2.34 0.34 -0.73
N ILE A 36 3.44 1.09 -0.68
CA ILE A 36 4.50 0.87 0.31
C ILE A 36 3.94 1.04 1.73
N VAL A 37 3.16 2.09 1.96
CA VAL A 37 2.54 2.37 3.26
C VAL A 37 1.49 1.31 3.60
N ALA A 38 0.56 1.01 2.68
CA ALA A 38 -0.48 0.02 2.87
C ALA A 38 0.10 -1.37 3.16
N GLY A 39 1.08 -1.81 2.36
CA GLY A 39 1.73 -3.10 2.53
C GLY A 39 2.53 -3.19 3.84
N ALA A 40 3.23 -2.13 4.24
CA ALA A 40 3.96 -2.11 5.50
C ALA A 40 3.04 -2.17 6.73
N LEU A 41 1.89 -1.50 6.68
CA LEU A 41 0.89 -1.56 7.75
C LEU A 41 0.22 -2.94 7.81
N ALA A 42 -0.15 -3.51 6.67
CA ALA A 42 -0.77 -4.82 6.58
C ALA A 42 0.15 -5.95 7.05
N ASP A 43 1.40 -5.98 6.57
CA ASP A 43 2.38 -7.01 6.94
C ASP A 43 2.72 -7.02 8.43
N ARG A 44 2.57 -5.88 9.10
CA ARG A 44 2.79 -5.74 10.54
C ARG A 44 1.54 -6.04 11.35
N GLY A 45 0.44 -6.44 10.71
CA GLY A 45 -0.86 -6.62 11.35
C GLY A 45 -1.42 -5.32 11.95
N ARG A 46 -0.90 -4.16 11.51
CA ARG A 46 -1.26 -2.87 12.09
C ARG A 46 -2.55 -2.31 11.50
N ALA A 47 -2.80 -2.58 10.23
CA ALA A 47 -4.03 -2.18 9.56
C ALA A 47 -4.54 -3.27 8.65
N ILE A 48 -5.87 -3.29 8.46
CA ILE A 48 -6.51 -4.11 7.44
C ILE A 48 -6.68 -3.30 6.15
N LEU A 49 -6.46 -3.94 5.00
CA LEU A 49 -6.74 -3.33 3.70
C LEU A 49 -8.18 -3.64 3.29
N VAL A 50 -8.94 -2.61 2.94
CA VAL A 50 -10.36 -2.71 2.56
C VAL A 50 -10.57 -2.06 1.20
N GLY A 51 -11.29 -2.73 0.30
CA GLY A 51 -11.57 -2.21 -1.03
C GLY A 51 -11.15 -3.19 -2.12
N ARG A 52 -10.31 -2.77 -3.06
CA ARG A 52 -9.88 -3.56 -4.22
C ARG A 52 -8.35 -3.65 -4.31
N ALA A 53 -7.86 -4.48 -5.22
CA ALA A 53 -6.41 -4.62 -5.42
C ALA A 53 -5.79 -3.29 -5.84
N THR A 54 -4.61 -2.97 -5.29
CA THR A 54 -3.87 -1.77 -5.66
C THR A 54 -3.27 -1.88 -7.07
N PHE A 55 -2.79 -0.76 -7.63
CA PHE A 55 -2.31 -0.69 -9.01
C PHE A 55 -1.15 -1.63 -9.33
N GLY A 56 -0.20 -1.82 -8.41
CA GLY A 56 1.02 -2.59 -8.62
C GLY A 56 2.20 -1.78 -9.15
N LYS A 57 2.33 -0.51 -8.76
CA LYS A 57 3.49 0.33 -9.12
C LYS A 57 4.57 0.22 -8.04
N GLY A 58 5.27 -0.91 -8.06
CA GLY A 58 6.34 -1.21 -7.10
C GLY A 58 7.75 -0.80 -7.55
N SER A 59 7.93 -0.15 -8.69
CA SER A 59 9.26 0.16 -9.25
C SER A 59 9.78 1.55 -8.86
N ILE A 60 11.11 1.67 -8.77
CA ILE A 60 11.81 2.95 -8.58
C ILE A 60 12.51 3.32 -9.88
N GLN A 61 12.19 4.50 -10.40
CA GLN A 61 12.78 5.04 -11.61
C GLN A 61 13.81 6.13 -11.31
N ARG A 62 14.84 6.19 -12.13
CA ARG A 62 15.79 7.31 -12.20
C ARG A 62 15.60 8.01 -13.54
N VAL A 63 15.51 9.34 -13.49
CA VAL A 63 15.41 10.16 -14.68
C VAL A 63 16.82 10.59 -15.10
N HIS A 64 17.17 10.29 -16.34
CA HIS A 64 18.41 10.72 -16.98
C HIS A 64 18.07 11.73 -18.07
N ARG A 65 18.54 12.97 -17.92
CA ARG A 65 18.37 14.00 -18.95
C ARG A 65 19.42 13.82 -20.04
N LEU A 66 18.99 13.86 -21.30
CA LEU A 66 19.86 13.74 -22.47
C LEU A 66 20.28 15.13 -22.98
N ALA A 67 21.29 15.17 -23.85
CA ALA A 67 21.89 16.41 -24.34
C ALA A 67 20.91 17.29 -25.15
N ASP A 68 19.87 16.68 -25.71
CA ASP A 68 18.80 17.33 -26.47
C ASP A 68 17.60 17.77 -25.59
N ASN A 69 17.77 17.80 -24.26
CA ASN A 69 16.75 18.05 -23.25
C ASN A 69 15.64 16.99 -23.10
N SER A 70 15.67 15.90 -23.87
CA SER A 70 14.78 14.76 -23.64
C SER A 70 15.15 14.01 -22.34
N ALA A 71 14.31 13.05 -21.92
CA ALA A 71 14.49 12.32 -20.67
C ALA A 71 14.31 10.81 -20.85
N LEU A 72 15.25 10.05 -20.30
CA LEU A 72 15.20 8.60 -20.20
C LEU A 72 14.85 8.20 -18.76
N HIS A 73 13.76 7.46 -18.61
CA HIS A 73 13.31 6.92 -17.34
C HIS A 73 13.76 5.46 -17.22
N ILE A 74 14.67 5.18 -16.29
CA ILE A 74 15.23 3.84 -16.09
C ILE A 74 14.76 3.29 -14.75
N THR A 75 14.07 2.16 -14.77
CA THR A 75 13.77 1.39 -13.56
C THR A 75 15.04 0.73 -13.04
N PHE A 76 15.46 1.05 -11.81
CA PHE A 76 16.70 0.52 -11.22
C PHE A 76 16.50 -0.28 -9.92
N ALA A 77 15.27 -0.29 -9.39
CA ALA A 77 14.92 -1.06 -8.21
C ALA A 77 13.41 -1.36 -8.16
N ARG A 78 13.05 -2.29 -7.28
CA ARG A 78 11.69 -2.64 -6.90
C ARG A 78 11.54 -2.54 -5.39
N TRP A 79 10.36 -2.16 -4.96
CA TRP A 79 9.90 -2.20 -3.59
C TRP A 79 9.32 -3.58 -3.28
N TYR A 80 9.67 -4.03 -2.08
CA TYR A 80 9.10 -5.20 -1.45
C TYR A 80 8.53 -4.77 -0.11
N THR A 81 7.41 -5.35 0.29
CA THR A 81 6.83 -5.12 1.61
C THR A 81 7.73 -5.77 2.69
N PRO A 82 7.54 -5.46 3.99
CA PRO A 82 8.32 -6.08 5.06
C PRO A 82 8.33 -7.61 5.09
N SER A 83 7.25 -8.27 4.63
CA SER A 83 7.14 -9.73 4.48
C SER A 83 7.82 -10.28 3.23
N GLY A 84 8.39 -9.42 2.38
CA GLY A 84 9.03 -9.80 1.12
C GLY A 84 8.07 -9.92 -0.07
N ARG A 85 6.82 -9.44 0.05
CA ARG A 85 5.88 -9.43 -1.07
C ARG A 85 6.33 -8.45 -2.15
N GLN A 86 6.32 -8.88 -3.41
CA GLN A 86 6.55 -8.00 -4.56
C GLN A 86 5.28 -7.19 -4.87
N ILE A 87 5.44 -5.88 -5.09
CA ILE A 87 4.33 -4.97 -5.45
C ILE A 87 4.25 -4.79 -6.98
N ASP A 88 5.41 -4.68 -7.63
CA ASP A 88 5.54 -4.35 -9.05
C ASP A 88 4.84 -5.39 -9.94
N GLY A 89 3.82 -4.95 -10.69
CA GLY A 89 2.99 -5.75 -11.58
C GLY A 89 1.92 -6.61 -10.91
N GLN A 90 1.83 -6.60 -9.58
CA GLN A 90 0.88 -7.44 -8.82
C GLN A 90 -0.11 -6.64 -7.98
N GLY A 91 0.34 -5.52 -7.43
CA GLY A 91 -0.43 -4.78 -6.42
C GLY A 91 -0.52 -5.52 -5.09
N LEU A 92 -1.32 -4.96 -4.20
CA LEU A 92 -1.65 -5.49 -2.89
C LEU A 92 -3.12 -5.90 -2.89
N PRO A 93 -3.43 -7.17 -2.57
CA PRO A 93 -4.81 -7.58 -2.42
C PRO A 93 -5.41 -6.99 -1.14
N PRO A 94 -6.68 -6.59 -1.15
CA PRO A 94 -7.38 -6.22 0.07
C PRO A 94 -7.63 -7.47 0.91
N ALA A 95 -7.68 -7.30 2.24
CA ALA A 95 -8.14 -8.35 3.14
C ALA A 95 -9.68 -8.42 3.17
N ILE A 96 -10.35 -7.28 3.02
CA ILE A 96 -11.80 -7.19 2.79
C ILE A 96 -12.03 -6.67 1.38
N LEU A 97 -12.41 -7.57 0.47
CA LEU A 97 -12.75 -7.23 -0.90
C LEU A 97 -14.13 -6.56 -0.94
N VAL A 98 -14.21 -5.39 -1.56
CA VAL A 98 -15.45 -4.69 -1.87
C VAL A 98 -15.55 -4.57 -3.40
N PRO A 99 -16.54 -5.23 -4.03
CA PRO A 99 -16.74 -5.15 -5.48
C PRO A 99 -17.00 -3.72 -5.96
N SER A 100 -16.65 -3.41 -7.20
CA SER A 100 -16.85 -2.08 -7.79
C SER A 100 -18.32 -1.71 -7.98
N ASP A 101 -19.20 -2.72 -8.06
CA ASP A 101 -20.66 -2.61 -8.19
C ASP A 101 -21.38 -2.77 -6.84
N ALA A 102 -20.64 -2.75 -5.72
CA ALA A 102 -21.26 -2.81 -4.40
C ALA A 102 -22.23 -1.63 -4.18
N PRO A 103 -23.43 -1.89 -3.66
CA PRO A 103 -24.47 -0.86 -3.51
C PRO A 103 -24.14 0.13 -2.40
N GLY A 104 -24.68 1.35 -2.52
CA GLY A 104 -24.54 2.44 -1.55
C GLY A 104 -23.58 3.53 -2.01
N ASP A 105 -23.54 4.65 -1.29
CA ASP A 105 -22.76 5.83 -1.66
C ASP A 105 -21.24 5.62 -1.49
N ASP A 106 -20.83 4.96 -0.40
CA ASP A 106 -19.43 4.60 -0.13
C ASP A 106 -19.35 3.20 0.55
N PRO A 107 -19.41 2.12 -0.25
CA PRO A 107 -19.40 0.77 0.27
C PRO A 107 -18.06 0.37 0.92
N ILE A 108 -16.95 1.00 0.50
CA ILE A 108 -15.61 0.71 1.05
C ILE A 108 -15.52 1.28 2.47
N LEU A 109 -15.94 2.52 2.67
CA LEU A 109 -16.01 3.14 3.99
C LEU A 109 -16.97 2.38 4.91
N ALA A 110 -18.14 1.98 4.40
CA ALA A 110 -19.10 1.21 5.18
C ALA A 110 -18.50 -0.12 5.68
N ALA A 111 -17.81 -0.86 4.82
CA ALA A 111 -17.13 -2.11 5.18
C ALA A 111 -16.01 -1.88 6.21
N ALA A 112 -15.21 -0.83 6.05
CA ALA A 112 -14.15 -0.48 6.99
C ALA A 112 -14.73 -0.14 8.38
N LEU A 113 -15.77 0.67 8.45
CA LEU A 113 -16.44 1.03 9.70
C LEU A 113 -17.06 -0.18 10.39
N ALA A 114 -17.70 -1.07 9.63
CA ALA A 114 -18.26 -2.31 10.18
C ALA A 114 -17.17 -3.18 10.83
N HIS A 115 -16.03 -3.35 10.14
CA HIS A 115 -14.90 -4.10 10.68
C HIS A 115 -14.31 -3.47 11.95
N LEU A 116 -14.06 -2.16 11.93
CA LEU A 116 -13.48 -1.44 13.07
C LEU A 116 -14.41 -1.45 14.28
N ARG A 117 -15.72 -1.31 14.09
CA ARG A 117 -16.70 -1.39 15.19
C ARG A 117 -16.76 -2.78 15.83
N ALA A 118 -16.64 -3.85 15.03
CA ALA A 118 -16.63 -5.22 15.54
C ALA A 118 -15.37 -5.58 16.33
N SER A 119 -14.26 -4.85 16.12
CA SER A 119 -12.96 -5.10 16.74
C SER A 119 -12.70 -4.25 17.99
N ILE A 120 -13.60 -3.33 18.32
CA ILE A 120 -13.59 -2.59 19.58
C ILE A 120 -14.43 -3.38 20.58
N PRO A 121 -13.87 -3.84 21.72
CA PRO A 121 -14.68 -4.46 22.76
C PRO A 121 -15.75 -3.46 23.23
N LEU A 122 -17.01 -3.92 23.26
CA LEU A 122 -18.10 -3.15 23.86
C LEU A 122 -17.76 -2.87 25.33
N PRO A 123 -18.13 -1.70 25.86
CA PRO A 123 -17.93 -1.36 27.27
C PRO A 123 -18.62 -2.35 28.21
#